data_AF-A0A7W0KPM8-F1
#
_entry.id   AF-A0A7W0KPM8-F1
#
_cell.length_a   1.000
_cell.length_b   1.000
_cell.length_c   1.000
_cell.angle_alpha   90.00
_cell.angle_beta   90.00
_cell.angle_gamma   90.00
#
_symmetry.space_group_name_H-M   'P 1'
#
loop_
_entity.id
_entity.type
_entity.pdbx_description
1 polymer ?
#
loop_
_entity_poly.entity_id
_entity_poly.type
_entity_poly.pdbx_seq_one_letter_code
_entity_poly.pdbx_strand_id
1 'polypeptide(L)'
;MTFSRGAGIEDFKVSGLAIECQPLAPTGDAKSRTVDVAIDAAPVAADGSVMFTQTDATYEPSLSGSFAADGTFAGGLFLSGESEGFVCGGEFAFTAKPG
;
A
#
# COMPACT_ATOMS: atom_id res chain seq x y z
N MET A 1 -0.37 11.45 -5.28
CA MET A 1 -0.08 11.05 -3.89
C MET A 1 0.34 12.29 -3.12
N THR A 2 -0.27 12.54 -1.97
CA THR A 2 -0.03 13.71 -1.11
C THR A 2 0.07 13.23 0.33
N PHE A 3 1.00 13.76 1.12
CA PHE A 3 1.14 13.46 2.55
C PHE A 3 1.63 14.69 3.32
N SER A 4 1.21 14.81 4.58
CA SER A 4 1.63 15.84 5.54
C SER A 4 2.72 15.28 6.46
N ARG A 5 3.77 16.06 6.77
CA ARG A 5 4.85 15.60 7.67
C ARG A 5 4.49 15.89 9.14
N GLY A 6 4.09 14.85 9.88
CA GLY A 6 3.97 14.81 11.34
C GLY A 6 4.88 13.73 11.96
N ALA A 7 4.49 13.12 13.09
CA ALA A 7 5.13 11.90 13.61
C ALA A 7 4.83 10.64 12.75
N GLY A 8 4.09 10.82 11.65
CA GLY A 8 3.66 9.77 10.73
C GLY A 8 3.41 10.34 9.32
N ILE A 9 3.16 9.43 8.37
CA ILE A 9 2.52 9.73 7.08
C ILE A 9 1.02 9.75 7.34
N GLU A 10 0.38 10.89 7.10
CA GLU A 10 -1.06 11.06 7.26
C GLU A 10 -1.77 11.09 5.90
N ASP A 11 -3.02 10.59 5.87
CA ASP A 11 -3.92 10.66 4.71
C ASP A 11 -3.32 10.03 3.43
N PHE A 12 -2.58 8.94 3.56
CA PHE A 12 -2.03 8.23 2.41
C PHE A 12 -3.16 7.65 1.56
N LYS A 13 -3.32 8.17 0.34
CA LYS A 13 -4.35 7.75 -0.61
C LYS A 13 -3.74 7.45 -1.97
N VAL A 14 -4.06 6.28 -2.48
CA VAL A 14 -3.72 5.86 -3.85
C VAL A 14 -4.96 5.22 -4.44
N SER A 15 -5.32 5.64 -5.64
CA SER A 15 -6.50 5.13 -6.35
C SER A 15 -6.09 4.45 -7.65
N GLY A 16 -6.87 3.48 -8.09
CA GLY A 16 -6.70 2.87 -9.39
C GLY A 16 -5.57 1.84 -9.48
N LEU A 17 -5.16 1.22 -8.37
CA LEU A 17 -4.12 0.19 -8.37
C LEU A 17 -4.64 -1.09 -9.03
N ALA A 18 -4.00 -1.52 -10.11
CA ALA A 18 -4.29 -2.79 -10.74
C ALA A 18 -3.54 -3.91 -10.01
N ILE A 19 -4.28 -4.80 -9.34
CA ILE A 19 -3.76 -6.01 -8.71
C ILE A 19 -4.16 -7.25 -9.49
N GLU A 20 -3.34 -8.29 -9.41
CA GLU A 20 -3.60 -9.58 -10.02
C GLU A 20 -4.25 -10.52 -9.00
N CYS A 21 -5.32 -11.20 -9.42
CA CYS A 21 -6.07 -12.15 -8.62
C CYS A 21 -6.00 -13.54 -9.22
N GLN A 22 -5.48 -14.48 -8.44
CA GLN A 22 -5.44 -15.89 -8.79
C GLN A 22 -6.62 -16.62 -8.11
N PRO A 23 -7.35 -17.46 -8.85
CA PRO A 23 -8.46 -18.22 -8.30
C PRO A 23 -7.94 -19.27 -7.31
N LEU A 24 -8.66 -19.47 -6.21
CA LEU A 24 -8.36 -20.53 -5.24
C LEU A 24 -8.84 -21.90 -5.71
N ALA A 25 -9.90 -21.92 -6.54
CA ALA A 25 -10.39 -23.12 -7.18
C ALA A 25 -9.63 -23.36 -8.51
N PRO A 26 -9.35 -24.63 -8.87
CA PRO A 26 -8.58 -24.97 -10.07
C PRO A 26 -9.28 -24.67 -11.40
N THR A 27 -10.54 -24.22 -11.38
CA THR A 27 -11.36 -23.96 -12.56
C THR A 27 -11.67 -22.48 -12.79
N GLY A 28 -11.03 -21.57 -12.05
CA GLY A 28 -11.13 -20.13 -12.32
C GLY A 28 -10.01 -19.66 -13.25
N ASP A 29 -10.22 -18.52 -13.91
CA ASP A 29 -9.18 -17.80 -14.63
C ASP A 29 -8.61 -16.67 -13.78
N ALA A 30 -7.31 -16.38 -13.93
CA ALA A 30 -6.70 -15.19 -13.36
C ALA A 30 -7.38 -13.92 -13.90
N LYS A 31 -7.51 -12.91 -13.05
CA LYS A 31 -8.12 -11.62 -13.42
C LYS A 31 -7.43 -10.47 -12.71
N SER A 32 -7.44 -9.30 -13.33
CA SER A 32 -7.01 -8.07 -12.68
C SER A 32 -8.19 -7.41 -11.96
N ARG A 33 -7.94 -6.78 -10.82
CA ARG A 33 -8.88 -5.91 -10.10
C ARG A 33 -8.28 -4.54 -9.90
N THR A 34 -9.13 -3.53 -9.89
CA THR A 34 -8.75 -2.16 -9.52
C THR A 34 -9.09 -1.92 -8.06
N VAL A 35 -8.12 -1.42 -7.30
CA VAL A 35 -8.25 -1.19 -5.86
C VAL A 35 -7.83 0.23 -5.52
N ASP A 36 -8.57 0.82 -4.60
CA ASP A 36 -8.24 2.07 -3.94
C ASP A 36 -7.75 1.77 -2.53
N VAL A 37 -6.70 2.47 -2.10
CA VAL A 37 -6.06 2.29 -0.81
C VAL A 37 -6.07 3.61 -0.07
N ALA A 38 -6.53 3.56 1.18
CA ALA A 38 -6.54 4.67 2.10
C ALA A 38 -5.96 4.21 3.45
N ILE A 39 -4.80 4.75 3.82
CA ILE A 39 -4.19 4.57 5.12
C ILE A 39 -4.26 5.91 5.85
N ASP A 40 -5.05 5.97 6.92
CA ASP A 40 -5.28 7.20 7.67
C ASP A 40 -3.99 7.75 8.29
N ALA A 41 -3.20 6.86 8.91
CA ALA A 41 -1.90 7.19 9.48
C ALA A 41 -0.96 5.97 9.47
N ALA A 42 0.28 6.18 9.04
CA ALA A 42 1.38 5.23 9.18
C ALA A 42 2.51 5.85 10.04
N PRO A 43 2.95 5.20 11.13
CA PRO A 43 3.99 5.73 11.99
C PRO A 43 5.33 5.79 11.26
N VAL A 44 6.12 6.84 11.56
CA VAL A 44 7.49 7.01 11.07
C VAL A 44 8.43 6.80 12.25
N ALA A 45 9.38 5.87 12.11
CA ALA A 45 10.40 5.63 13.11
C ALA A 45 11.40 6.79 13.19
N ALA A 46 12.19 6.85 14.26
CA ALA A 46 13.15 7.93 14.49
C ALA A 46 14.25 8.02 13.41
N ASP A 47 14.54 6.92 12.74
CA ASP A 47 15.47 6.84 11.62
C ASP A 47 14.85 7.24 10.26
N GLY A 48 13.56 7.63 10.26
CA GLY A 48 12.81 7.99 9.07
C GLY A 48 12.24 6.81 8.29
N SER A 49 12.37 5.58 8.80
CA SER A 49 11.75 4.39 8.19
C SER A 49 10.25 4.30 8.49
N VAL A 50 9.52 3.70 7.57
CA VAL A 50 8.09 3.37 7.71
C VAL A 50 7.95 1.89 7.43
N MET A 51 7.25 1.20 8.32
CA MET A 51 6.81 -0.18 8.13
C MET A 51 5.48 -0.33 8.83
N PHE A 52 4.41 -0.37 8.05
CA PHE A 52 3.05 -0.36 8.55
C PHE A 52 2.16 -1.26 7.70
N THR A 53 1.26 -1.99 8.35
CA THR A 53 0.22 -2.78 7.68
C THR A 53 -1.12 -2.43 8.29
N GLN A 54 -2.09 -2.09 7.45
CA GLN A 54 -3.46 -1.91 7.89
C GLN A 54 -4.14 -3.29 7.94
N THR A 55 -4.38 -3.78 9.15
CA THR A 55 -5.13 -5.02 9.37
C THR A 55 -6.61 -4.82 9.07
N ASP A 56 -7.33 -5.92 8.84
CA ASP A 56 -8.80 -5.95 8.67
C ASP A 56 -9.33 -5.26 7.39
N ALA A 57 -8.44 -4.73 6.54
CA ALA A 57 -8.78 -4.31 5.19
C ALA A 57 -8.74 -5.51 4.23
N THR A 58 -9.59 -5.51 3.18
CA THR A 58 -9.74 -6.64 2.24
C THR A 58 -8.43 -7.13 1.61
N TYR A 59 -7.45 -6.24 1.42
CA TYR A 59 -6.14 -6.55 0.84
C TYR A 59 -4.97 -6.12 1.73
N GLU A 60 -5.22 -5.92 3.02
CA GLU A 60 -4.25 -5.60 4.08
C GLU A 60 -3.06 -4.74 3.61
N PRO A 61 -3.30 -3.48 3.20
CA PRO A 61 -2.27 -2.69 2.57
C PRO A 61 -1.09 -2.45 3.53
N SER A 62 0.10 -2.83 3.06
CA SER A 62 1.36 -2.64 3.75
C SER A 62 2.18 -1.53 3.10
N LEU A 63 2.45 -0.48 3.85
CA LEU A 63 3.33 0.61 3.45
C LEU A 63 4.72 0.41 4.07
N SER A 64 5.74 0.39 3.22
CA SER A 64 7.14 0.36 3.65
C SER A 64 7.96 1.41 2.93
N GLY A 65 9.03 1.90 3.54
CA GLY A 65 9.91 2.86 2.90
C GLY A 65 10.73 3.67 3.88
N SER A 66 11.38 4.72 3.38
CA SER A 66 12.15 5.65 4.21
C SER A 66 12.16 7.06 3.65
N PHE A 67 12.32 8.02 4.57
CA PHE A 67 12.56 9.41 4.24
C PHE A 67 14.04 9.67 3.97
N ALA A 68 14.33 10.29 2.83
CA ALA A 68 15.61 10.92 2.57
C ALA A 68 15.71 12.26 3.33
N ALA A 69 16.94 12.77 3.47
CA ALA A 69 17.23 14.01 4.18
C ALA A 69 16.52 15.24 3.57
N ASP A 70 16.22 15.20 2.27
CA ASP A 70 15.48 16.24 1.55
C ASP A 70 13.95 16.17 1.76
N GLY A 71 13.49 15.22 2.59
CA GLY A 71 12.07 14.98 2.87
C GLY A 71 11.36 14.10 1.85
N THR A 72 12.04 13.64 0.79
CA THR A 72 11.49 12.69 -0.16
C THR A 72 11.26 11.34 0.52
N PHE A 73 10.06 10.77 0.37
CA PHE A 73 9.78 9.40 0.79
C PHE A 73 9.93 8.46 -0.40
N ALA A 74 10.81 7.47 -0.28
CA ALA A 74 10.93 6.36 -1.21
C ALA A 74 10.36 5.12 -0.55
N GLY A 75 9.32 4.53 -1.13
CA GLY A 75 8.60 3.44 -0.51
C GLY A 75 7.90 2.51 -1.49
N GLY A 76 7.29 1.49 -0.91
CA GLY A 76 6.49 0.49 -1.58
C GLY A 76 5.17 0.32 -0.86
N LEU A 77 4.12 0.08 -1.65
CA LEU A 77 2.85 -0.41 -1.19
C LEU A 77 2.70 -1.86 -1.62
N PHE A 78 2.49 -2.75 -0.66
CA PHE A 78 2.21 -4.15 -0.89
C PHE A 78 0.75 -4.43 -0.53
N LEU A 79 0.04 -5.12 -1.41
CA LEU A 79 -1.33 -5.55 -1.24
C LEU A 79 -1.36 -7.07 -1.29
N SER A 80 -2.07 -7.68 -0.34
CA SER A 80 -2.30 -9.12 -0.32
C SER A 80 -3.60 -9.40 0.43
N GLY A 81 -4.46 -10.23 -0.15
CA GLY A 81 -5.67 -10.65 0.55
C GLY A 81 -6.51 -11.62 -0.26
N GLU A 82 -7.49 -12.21 0.42
CA GLU A 82 -8.47 -13.11 -0.19
C GLU A 82 -9.81 -12.41 -0.35
N SER A 83 -10.42 -12.52 -1.52
CA SER A 83 -11.74 -11.98 -1.79
C SER A 83 -12.47 -12.76 -2.86
N GLU A 84 -13.69 -13.21 -2.53
CA GLU A 84 -14.61 -13.89 -3.45
C GLU A 84 -14.01 -15.15 -4.12
N GLY A 85 -13.21 -15.93 -3.38
CA GLY A 85 -12.57 -17.15 -3.90
C GLY A 85 -11.31 -16.91 -4.73
N PHE A 86 -10.72 -15.71 -4.64
CA PHE A 86 -9.44 -15.37 -5.25
C PHE A 86 -8.46 -14.89 -4.18
N VAL A 87 -7.19 -15.27 -4.33
CA VAL A 87 -6.07 -14.60 -3.67
C VAL A 87 -5.56 -13.51 -4.60
N CYS A 88 -5.54 -12.28 -4.12
CA CYS A 88 -5.11 -11.13 -4.90
C CYS A 88 -3.90 -10.47 -4.25
N GLY A 89 -3.02 -9.90 -5.07
CA GLY A 89 -1.93 -9.10 -4.55
C GLY A 89 -1.23 -8.26 -5.61
N GLY A 90 -0.35 -7.40 -5.12
CA GLY A 90 0.46 -6.52 -5.95
C GLY A 90 1.49 -5.76 -5.13
N GLU A 91 2.59 -5.39 -5.76
CA GLU A 91 3.64 -4.57 -5.17
C GLU A 91 3.87 -3.34 -6.05
N PHE A 92 3.86 -2.17 -5.42
CA PHE A 92 3.93 -0.88 -6.12
C PHE A 92 4.99 -0.02 -5.46
N ALA A 93 6.12 0.17 -6.15
CA ALA A 93 7.15 1.11 -5.73
C ALA A 93 6.80 2.54 -6.16
N PHE A 94 7.10 3.52 -5.31
CA PHE A 94 6.89 4.93 -5.62
C PHE A 94 7.86 5.83 -4.86
N THR A 95 7.98 7.04 -5.36
CA THR A 95 8.70 8.13 -4.70
C THR A 95 7.76 9.32 -4.59
N ALA A 96 7.63 9.88 -3.40
CA ALA A 96 6.72 10.98 -3.14
C ALA A 96 7.44 12.10 -2.38
N LYS A 97 7.14 13.35 -2.75
CA LYS A 97 7.66 14.54 -2.06
C LYS A 97 6.56 15.15 -1.18
N PRO A 98 6.92 15.81 -0.07
CA PRO A 98 5.96 16.55 0.74
C PRO A 98 5.24 17.58 -0.13
N GLY A 99 3.93 17.70 0.04
CA GLY A 99 3.09 18.70 -0.63
C GLY A 99 3.14 20.07 0.04
#